data_AF-A0A9P6Q0P5-F1
#
_entry.id   AF-A0A9P6Q0P5-F1
#
_cell.length_a   1.000
_cell.length_b   1.000
_cell.length_c   1.000
_cell.angle_alpha   90.00
_cell.angle_beta   90.00
_cell.angle_gamma   90.00
#
_symmetry.space_group_name_H-M   'P 1'
#
loop_
_entity.id
_entity.type
_entity.pdbx_description
1 polymer ?
#
loop_
_entity_poly.entity_id
_entity_poly.type
_entity_poly.pdbx_seq_one_letter_code
_entity_poly.pdbx_strand_id
1 'polypeptide(L)'
;MTSNDHEQDSPMEQVAATSESTPTSLQDQVKEEDTTPQSPPKPEREFDARQQRINELRLKFCVRDEFPITKNMIHSDGTLNQDYFRPPKGAKAEVARKWTDKERELLIKGIEKYGIGHFREISEEFLPSWSGNDLRVKSLRLMGRQNLQLYKDWKGNEEDMAREFELNKAIGLKYGAWKAGTLVADDDGLVAKAIEEQWPNAGKTVANGESEESSVVSTPLDEDVEMEIPGFAVALSFSMGVLD
;
A
#
# COMPACT_ATOMS: atom_id res chain seq x y z
N MET A 1 5.55 58.69 15.77
CA MET A 1 4.28 59.25 16.29
C MET A 1 3.70 60.16 15.20
N THR A 2 2.95 59.58 14.28
CA THR A 2 2.08 60.30 13.35
C THR A 2 0.95 59.35 13.02
N SER A 3 -0.19 59.61 13.67
CA SER A 3 -1.47 58.95 13.47
C SER A 3 -1.96 59.18 12.05
N ASN A 4 -2.61 58.19 11.45
CA ASN A 4 -3.50 58.43 10.33
C ASN A 4 -4.74 57.53 10.51
N ASP A 5 -5.73 58.13 11.15
CA ASP A 5 -7.12 57.68 11.19
C ASP A 5 -7.75 57.90 9.81
N HIS A 6 -8.46 56.89 9.31
CA HIS A 6 -9.54 57.10 8.35
C HIS A 6 -10.65 56.09 8.60
N GLU A 7 -11.69 56.57 9.28
CA GLU A 7 -13.05 56.03 9.29
C GLU A 7 -13.68 56.07 7.90
N GLN A 8 -14.58 55.12 7.64
CA GLN A 8 -15.88 55.20 6.93
C GLN A 8 -16.28 53.73 6.67
N ASP A 9 -17.16 53.09 7.43
CA ASP A 9 -18.59 53.32 7.70
C ASP A 9 -19.49 53.29 6.45
N SER A 10 -20.18 52.16 6.26
CA SER A 10 -21.54 52.09 5.71
C SER A 10 -22.19 50.72 6.01
N PRO A 11 -23.34 50.70 6.69
CA PRO A 11 -24.19 49.52 6.94
C PRO A 11 -25.46 49.52 6.04
N MET A 12 -26.37 48.56 6.30
CA MET A 12 -27.68 48.28 5.66
C MET A 12 -27.58 47.34 4.43
N GLU A 13 -28.47 46.37 4.18
CA GLU A 13 -29.90 46.22 4.49
C GLU A 13 -30.28 44.73 4.25
N GLN A 14 -30.82 44.02 5.24
CA GLN A 14 -32.21 43.53 5.36
C GLN A 14 -32.77 42.76 4.14
N VAL A 15 -33.16 41.48 4.36
CA VAL A 15 -34.55 40.95 4.46
C VAL A 15 -35.09 40.33 3.17
N ALA A 16 -35.45 39.05 3.25
CA ALA A 16 -36.69 38.50 2.69
C ALA A 16 -36.83 37.03 3.13
N ALA A 17 -37.47 36.83 4.27
CA ALA A 17 -38.20 35.62 4.55
C ALA A 17 -39.52 35.66 3.75
N THR A 18 -39.86 34.57 3.07
CA THR A 18 -41.24 34.29 2.68
C THR A 18 -41.56 32.85 3.07
N SER A 19 -42.26 32.75 4.19
CA SER A 19 -43.25 31.73 4.48
C SER A 19 -44.36 31.76 3.43
N GLU A 20 -44.90 30.60 3.03
CA GLU A 20 -46.32 30.35 3.18
C GLU A 20 -46.71 28.89 2.89
N SER A 21 -47.61 28.45 3.74
CA SER A 21 -48.16 27.13 3.96
C SER A 21 -49.48 26.94 3.18
N THR A 22 -49.67 25.72 2.63
CA THR A 22 -50.88 24.87 2.50
C THR A 22 -52.28 25.52 2.31
N PRO A 23 -53.22 24.91 1.52
CA PRO A 23 -53.88 23.67 1.97
C PRO A 23 -54.46 22.69 0.90
N THR A 24 -54.64 21.45 1.36
CA THR A 24 -55.80 20.54 1.18
C THR A 24 -56.57 20.52 -0.15
N SER A 25 -56.63 19.33 -0.77
CA SER A 25 -57.88 18.85 -1.39
C SER A 25 -58.01 17.33 -1.31
N LEU A 26 -59.10 16.91 -0.66
CA LEU A 26 -59.66 15.56 -0.61
C LEU A 26 -60.72 15.45 -1.70
N GLN A 27 -60.65 14.45 -2.57
CA GLN A 27 -61.72 13.47 -2.88
C GLN A 27 -61.66 12.91 -4.31
N ASP A 28 -62.02 11.64 -4.32
CA ASP A 28 -62.69 10.85 -5.35
C ASP A 28 -61.92 9.94 -6.30
N GLN A 29 -62.38 8.68 -6.18
CA GLN A 29 -62.01 7.49 -6.90
C GLN A 29 -62.61 7.56 -8.31
N VAL A 30 -61.78 7.38 -9.32
CA VAL A 30 -62.23 6.80 -10.58
C VAL A 30 -61.22 5.71 -10.94
N LYS A 31 -61.75 4.49 -11.01
CA LYS A 31 -61.08 3.27 -11.44
C LYS A 31 -61.07 3.29 -12.97
N GLU A 32 -59.97 3.72 -13.57
CA GLU A 32 -59.71 3.56 -15.01
C GLU A 32 -58.55 2.58 -15.20
N GLU A 33 -58.85 1.49 -15.89
CA GLU A 33 -57.88 0.53 -16.42
C GLU A 33 -57.11 1.21 -17.55
N ASP A 34 -55.97 1.83 -17.23
CA ASP A 34 -55.06 2.36 -18.24
C ASP A 34 -54.10 1.26 -18.71
N THR A 35 -54.33 0.87 -19.97
CA THR A 35 -53.61 -0.17 -20.69
C THR A 35 -52.27 0.42 -21.14
N THR A 36 -51.25 0.30 -20.31
CA THR A 36 -49.89 0.73 -20.70
C THR A 36 -49.41 -0.13 -21.89
N PRO A 37 -48.98 0.48 -23.02
CA PRO A 37 -48.43 -0.27 -24.14
C PRO A 37 -47.17 -1.00 -23.71
N GLN A 38 -47.19 -2.32 -23.82
CA GLN A 38 -46.02 -3.16 -23.63
C GLN A 38 -44.90 -2.68 -24.56
N SER A 39 -43.81 -2.18 -23.97
CA SER A 39 -42.55 -2.02 -24.67
C SER A 39 -42.11 -3.38 -25.23
N PRO A 40 -41.55 -3.45 -26.46
CA PRO A 40 -41.13 -4.72 -27.03
C PRO A 40 -40.10 -5.41 -26.11
N PRO A 41 -40.19 -6.75 -25.93
CA PRO A 41 -39.30 -7.49 -25.06
C PRO A 41 -37.85 -7.33 -25.53
N LYS A 42 -36.98 -6.84 -24.64
CA LYS A 42 -35.52 -6.86 -24.82
C LYS A 42 -35.07 -8.32 -25.03
N PRO A 43 -34.01 -8.59 -25.81
CA PRO A 43 -33.54 -9.95 -26.09
C PRO A 43 -32.98 -10.60 -24.81
N GLU A 44 -33.85 -11.26 -24.05
CA GLU A 44 -33.62 -11.89 -22.74
C GLU A 44 -32.68 -13.11 -22.78
N ARG A 45 -32.47 -13.73 -23.95
CA ARG A 45 -31.94 -15.10 -24.04
C ARG A 45 -30.42 -15.27 -23.88
N GLU A 46 -29.62 -14.23 -24.09
CA GLU A 46 -28.14 -14.35 -24.00
C GLU A 46 -27.59 -14.05 -22.60
N PHE A 47 -28.25 -13.17 -21.84
CA PHE A 47 -27.79 -12.77 -20.52
C PHE A 47 -27.94 -13.92 -19.50
N ASP A 48 -29.00 -14.70 -19.63
CA ASP A 48 -29.29 -15.83 -18.74
C ASP A 48 -28.29 -16.98 -18.90
N ALA A 49 -27.89 -17.31 -20.14
CA ALA A 49 -26.93 -18.38 -20.40
C ALA A 49 -25.54 -18.05 -19.82
N ARG A 50 -25.10 -16.78 -19.93
CA ARG A 50 -23.85 -16.33 -19.33
C ARG A 50 -23.93 -16.37 -17.80
N GLN A 51 -25.04 -15.91 -17.23
CA GLN A 51 -25.22 -15.88 -15.78
C GLN A 51 -25.28 -17.29 -15.17
N GLN A 52 -25.96 -18.22 -15.85
CA GLN A 52 -25.98 -19.64 -15.48
C GLN A 52 -24.58 -20.24 -15.50
N ARG A 53 -23.81 -20.01 -16.57
CA ARG A 53 -22.41 -20.46 -16.64
C ARG A 53 -21.56 -19.88 -15.51
N ILE A 54 -21.74 -18.61 -15.15
CA ILE A 54 -21.04 -17.99 -14.02
C ILE A 54 -21.42 -18.66 -12.71
N ASN A 55 -22.71 -18.94 -12.49
CA ASN A 55 -23.20 -19.60 -11.28
C ASN A 55 -22.65 -21.03 -11.16
N GLU A 56 -22.62 -21.79 -12.26
CA GLU A 56 -22.00 -23.12 -12.32
C GLU A 56 -20.51 -23.07 -11.97
N LEU A 57 -19.78 -22.10 -12.52
CA LEU A 57 -18.36 -21.92 -12.22
C LEU A 57 -18.15 -21.60 -10.73
N ARG A 58 -19.01 -20.76 -10.12
CA ARG A 58 -18.93 -20.45 -8.68
C ARG A 58 -19.18 -21.69 -7.83
N LEU A 59 -20.20 -22.48 -8.15
CA LEU A 59 -20.47 -23.72 -7.42
C LEU A 59 -19.31 -24.70 -7.54
N LYS A 60 -18.71 -24.82 -8.73
CA LYS A 60 -17.62 -25.76 -8.98
C LYS A 60 -16.29 -25.36 -8.33
N PHE A 61 -15.96 -24.08 -8.30
CA PHE A 61 -14.62 -23.61 -7.92
C PHE A 61 -14.55 -22.88 -6.57
N CYS A 62 -15.65 -22.23 -6.16
CA CYS A 62 -15.69 -21.45 -4.92
C CYS A 62 -16.21 -22.26 -3.73
N VAL A 63 -17.17 -23.18 -3.93
CA VAL A 63 -17.70 -24.03 -2.86
C VAL A 63 -16.85 -25.30 -2.77
N ARG A 64 -16.19 -25.50 -1.63
CA ARG A 64 -15.35 -26.68 -1.37
C ARG A 64 -15.77 -27.35 -0.07
N ASP A 65 -15.87 -28.67 -0.08
CA ASP A 65 -16.32 -29.42 1.10
C ASP A 65 -15.31 -29.38 2.23
N GLU A 66 -14.01 -29.28 1.91
CA GLU A 66 -12.94 -29.09 2.88
C GLU A 66 -12.96 -27.72 3.59
N PHE A 67 -13.68 -26.72 3.05
CA PHE A 67 -13.79 -25.38 3.65
C PHE A 67 -15.26 -24.97 3.83
N PRO A 68 -15.92 -25.38 4.93
CA PRO A 68 -17.34 -25.09 5.18
C PRO A 68 -17.69 -23.60 5.13
N ILE A 69 -16.74 -22.71 5.46
CA ILE A 69 -16.92 -21.25 5.39
C ILE A 69 -17.26 -20.75 3.98
N THR A 70 -16.82 -21.47 2.93
CA THR A 70 -17.11 -21.10 1.54
C THR A 70 -18.59 -21.25 1.18
N LYS A 71 -19.34 -22.10 1.90
CA LYS A 71 -20.79 -22.26 1.75
C LYS A 71 -21.57 -21.02 2.18
N ASN A 72 -20.95 -20.13 2.95
CA ASN A 72 -21.55 -18.85 3.34
C ASN A 72 -21.33 -17.74 2.29
N MET A 73 -20.42 -17.95 1.33
CA MET A 73 -20.05 -16.98 0.31
C MET A 73 -20.93 -17.06 -0.95
N ILE A 74 -21.37 -18.27 -1.31
CA ILE A 74 -22.15 -18.58 -2.51
C ILE A 74 -23.41 -19.34 -2.06
N HIS A 75 -24.58 -18.90 -2.53
CA HIS A 75 -25.83 -19.60 -2.30
C HIS A 75 -25.90 -20.91 -3.11
N SER A 76 -26.81 -21.80 -2.75
CA SER A 76 -26.98 -23.10 -3.42
C SER A 76 -27.37 -23.00 -4.90
N ASP A 77 -27.93 -21.86 -5.33
CA ASP A 77 -28.26 -21.54 -6.74
C ASP A 77 -27.07 -20.96 -7.53
N GLY A 78 -25.90 -20.86 -6.90
CA GLY A 78 -24.67 -20.30 -7.47
C GLY A 78 -24.63 -18.76 -7.50
N THR A 79 -25.62 -18.09 -6.91
CA THR A 79 -25.60 -16.64 -6.73
C THR A 79 -24.66 -16.23 -5.58
N LEU A 80 -24.10 -15.01 -5.67
CA LEU A 80 -23.16 -14.49 -4.68
C LEU A 80 -23.91 -13.95 -3.46
N ASN A 81 -23.52 -14.38 -2.25
CA ASN A 81 -24.05 -13.79 -1.03
C ASN A 81 -23.44 -12.39 -0.82
N GLN A 82 -24.14 -11.35 -1.26
CA GLN A 82 -23.66 -9.97 -1.16
C GLN A 82 -23.46 -9.51 0.30
N ASP A 83 -24.25 -10.03 1.23
CA ASP A 83 -24.14 -9.68 2.65
C ASP A 83 -22.88 -10.26 3.30
N TYR A 84 -22.33 -11.35 2.75
CA TYR A 84 -21.04 -11.90 3.19
C TYR A 84 -19.87 -10.94 2.92
N PHE A 85 -19.90 -10.21 1.81
CA PHE A 85 -18.83 -9.29 1.40
C PHE A 85 -19.03 -7.85 1.87
N ARG A 86 -20.17 -7.57 2.51
CA ARG A 86 -20.40 -6.27 3.13
C ARG A 86 -19.62 -6.19 4.43
N PRO A 87 -18.98 -5.05 4.73
CA PRO A 87 -18.42 -4.80 6.05
C PRO A 87 -19.51 -5.06 7.13
N PRO A 88 -19.15 -5.67 8.27
CA PRO A 88 -20.09 -5.92 9.34
C PRO A 88 -20.88 -4.66 9.70
N LYS A 89 -22.19 -4.78 9.92
CA LYS A 89 -23.04 -3.65 10.32
C LYS A 89 -22.48 -3.07 11.63
N GLY A 90 -21.94 -1.85 11.57
CA GLY A 90 -21.29 -1.19 12.70
C GLY A 90 -19.75 -1.15 12.65
N ALA A 91 -19.12 -1.75 11.63
CA ALA A 91 -17.73 -1.49 11.33
C ALA A 91 -17.58 0.01 11.04
N LYS A 92 -16.95 0.75 11.95
CA LYS A 92 -16.59 2.14 11.71
C LYS A 92 -15.68 2.14 10.50
N ALA A 93 -16.08 2.87 9.44
CA ALA A 93 -15.17 3.14 8.35
C ALA A 93 -13.93 3.78 8.97
N GLU A 94 -12.79 3.09 8.93
CA GLU A 94 -11.54 3.71 9.31
C GLU A 94 -11.39 4.94 8.43
N VAL A 95 -11.31 6.11 9.07
CA VAL A 95 -11.14 7.37 8.35
C VAL A 95 -9.83 7.25 7.59
N ALA A 96 -9.92 7.03 6.29
CA ALA A 96 -8.75 6.82 5.44
C ALA A 96 -7.82 8.02 5.62
N ARG A 97 -6.69 7.79 6.29
CA ARG A 97 -5.73 8.84 6.58
C ARG A 97 -5.17 9.37 5.26
N LYS A 98 -5.26 10.67 5.06
CA LYS A 98 -4.76 11.34 3.85
C LYS A 98 -3.31 11.74 4.07
N TRP A 99 -2.49 11.54 3.05
CA TRP A 99 -1.11 12.02 3.02
C TRP A 99 -1.10 13.47 2.56
N THR A 100 -0.59 14.37 3.38
CA THR A 100 -0.57 15.83 3.22
C THR A 100 0.86 16.37 3.21
N ASP A 101 0.99 17.65 2.88
CA ASP A 101 2.30 18.32 2.82
C ASP A 101 3.00 18.35 4.19
N LYS A 102 2.23 18.42 5.28
CA LYS A 102 2.77 18.36 6.64
C LYS A 102 3.49 17.03 6.91
N GLU A 103 2.90 15.92 6.49
CA GLU A 103 3.50 14.60 6.66
C GLU A 103 4.70 14.40 5.74
N ARG A 104 4.64 15.00 4.54
CA ARG A 104 5.79 15.06 3.63
C ARG A 104 6.97 15.81 4.27
N GLU A 105 6.76 16.99 4.83
CA GLU A 105 7.80 17.77 5.50
C GLU A 105 8.39 17.02 6.71
N LEU A 106 7.55 16.35 7.50
CA LEU A 106 7.99 15.54 8.63
C LEU A 106 8.82 14.33 8.18
N LEU A 107 8.47 13.70 7.07
CA LEU A 107 9.26 12.62 6.49
C LEU A 107 10.64 13.13 6.02
N ILE A 108 10.68 14.29 5.37
CA ILE A 108 11.94 14.92 4.94
C ILE A 108 12.84 15.18 6.15
N LYS A 109 12.31 15.79 7.22
CA LYS A 109 13.05 16.02 8.48
C LYS A 109 13.54 14.72 9.11
N GLY A 110 12.72 13.67 9.08
CA GLY A 110 13.11 12.35 9.57
C GLY A 110 14.27 11.75 8.77
N ILE A 111 14.24 11.85 7.45
CA ILE A 111 15.32 11.37 6.57
C ILE A 111 16.58 12.22 6.75
N GLU A 112 16.47 13.53 6.92
CA GLU A 112 17.61 14.40 7.23
C GLU A 112 18.29 14.00 8.55
N LYS A 113 17.50 13.65 9.58
CA LYS A 113 18.00 13.24 10.88
C LYS A 113 18.58 11.83 10.90
N TYR A 114 17.81 10.84 10.44
CA TYR A 114 18.14 9.41 10.58
C TYR A 114 18.74 8.81 9.32
N GLY A 115 18.30 9.25 8.15
CA GLY A 115 18.68 8.71 6.85
C GLY A 115 17.66 7.72 6.27
N ILE A 116 17.79 7.46 4.98
CA ILE A 116 16.97 6.47 4.26
C ILE A 116 17.32 5.06 4.77
N GLY A 117 16.29 4.31 5.18
CA GLY A 117 16.42 2.96 5.74
C GLY A 117 15.98 2.85 7.20
N HIS A 118 16.04 3.95 7.96
CA HIS A 118 15.65 4.04 9.38
C HIS A 118 14.18 4.44 9.55
N PHE A 119 13.29 3.78 8.81
CA PHE A 119 11.87 4.18 8.76
C PHE A 119 11.12 3.92 10.07
N ARG A 120 11.60 3.01 10.92
CA ARG A 120 11.00 2.74 12.22
C ARG A 120 11.24 3.92 13.17
N GLU A 121 12.47 4.41 13.21
CA GLU A 121 12.89 5.54 14.03
C GLU A 121 12.17 6.83 13.58
N ILE A 122 12.04 7.03 12.25
CA ILE A 122 11.27 8.16 11.69
C ILE A 122 9.79 8.05 12.04
N SER A 123 9.22 6.85 11.96
CA SER A 123 7.85 6.60 12.36
C SER A 123 7.64 6.94 13.84
N GLU A 124 8.50 6.47 14.74
CA GLU A 124 8.33 6.67 16.17
C GLU A 124 8.40 8.15 16.58
N GLU A 125 9.31 8.92 15.99
CA GLU A 125 9.50 10.33 16.37
C GLU A 125 8.59 11.31 15.61
N PHE A 126 8.52 11.19 14.28
CA PHE A 126 7.90 12.21 13.43
C PHE A 126 6.50 11.83 12.96
N LEU A 127 6.26 10.54 12.71
CA LEU A 127 5.06 10.05 12.04
C LEU A 127 4.50 8.79 12.72
N PRO A 128 4.12 8.84 14.02
CA PRO A 128 3.76 7.64 14.81
C PRO A 128 2.48 6.95 14.32
N SER A 129 1.73 7.67 13.52
CA SER A 129 0.52 7.20 12.86
C SER A 129 0.79 6.36 11.60
N TRP A 130 1.98 6.45 11.00
CA TRP A 130 2.32 5.83 9.73
C TRP A 130 3.27 4.66 9.96
N SER A 131 3.04 3.51 9.33
CA SER A 131 3.97 2.39 9.49
C SER A 131 5.30 2.68 8.77
N GLY A 132 6.39 2.09 9.24
CA GLY A 132 7.69 2.20 8.56
C GLY A 132 7.64 1.74 7.09
N ASN A 133 6.76 0.78 6.76
CA ASN A 133 6.55 0.37 5.37
C ASN A 133 5.85 1.44 4.53
N ASP A 134 4.85 2.14 5.10
CA ASP A 134 4.22 3.26 4.40
C ASP A 134 5.25 4.36 4.13
N LEU A 135 6.07 4.70 5.13
CA LEU A 135 7.13 5.70 4.98
C LEU A 135 8.17 5.29 3.93
N ARG A 136 8.51 4.00 3.85
CA ARG A 136 9.36 3.48 2.77
C ARG A 136 8.74 3.74 1.40
N VAL A 137 7.46 3.42 1.21
CA VAL A 137 6.75 3.64 -0.07
C VAL A 137 6.67 5.13 -0.41
N LYS A 138 6.42 6.00 0.57
CA LYS A 138 6.43 7.46 0.38
C LYS A 138 7.82 7.97 0.01
N SER A 139 8.87 7.43 0.61
CA SER A 139 10.25 7.77 0.31
C SER A 139 10.66 7.36 -1.11
N LEU A 140 10.13 6.24 -1.64
CA LEU A 140 10.34 5.87 -3.07
C LEU A 140 9.88 7.01 -4.00
N ARG A 141 8.72 7.59 -3.70
CA ARG A 141 8.12 8.68 -4.49
C ARG A 141 8.87 9.98 -4.32
N LEU A 142 9.38 10.27 -3.12
CA LEU A 142 10.18 11.46 -2.86
C LEU A 142 11.52 11.43 -3.59
N MET A 143 12.21 10.28 -3.58
CA MET A 143 13.49 10.12 -4.26
C MET A 143 13.34 9.86 -5.77
N GLY A 144 12.14 9.54 -6.24
CA GLY A 144 11.89 9.20 -7.63
C GLY A 144 12.49 7.86 -8.02
N ARG A 145 12.62 6.91 -7.10
CA ARG A 145 13.25 5.60 -7.36
C ARG A 145 12.61 4.47 -6.57
N GLN A 146 12.40 3.32 -7.22
CA GLN A 146 11.79 2.16 -6.56
C GLN A 146 12.76 1.43 -5.63
N ASN A 147 14.03 1.34 -5.99
CA ASN A 147 15.06 0.68 -5.17
C ASN A 147 15.85 1.72 -4.37
N LEU A 148 15.64 1.75 -3.04
CA LEU A 148 16.36 2.63 -2.12
C LEU A 148 17.64 2.02 -1.51
N GLN A 149 18.05 0.80 -1.90
CA GLN A 149 19.23 0.16 -1.29
C GLN A 149 20.50 0.99 -1.47
N LEU A 150 20.65 1.70 -2.59
CA LEU A 150 21.79 2.59 -2.84
C LEU A 150 21.77 3.86 -1.97
N TYR A 151 20.64 4.17 -1.36
CA TYR A 151 20.48 5.29 -0.44
C TYR A 151 20.53 4.84 1.02
N LYS A 152 20.96 3.61 1.32
CA LYS A 152 21.05 3.15 2.71
C LYS A 152 21.91 4.14 3.53
N ASP A 153 21.36 4.60 4.65
CA ASP A 153 21.96 5.59 5.57
C ASP A 153 22.18 6.98 4.95
N TRP A 154 21.74 7.20 3.70
CA TRP A 154 21.86 8.51 3.04
C TRP A 154 20.95 9.53 3.71
N LYS A 155 21.51 10.72 3.96
CA LYS A 155 20.83 11.87 4.54
C LYS A 155 20.93 13.03 3.57
N GLY A 156 19.84 13.78 3.45
CA GLY A 156 19.79 14.98 2.63
C GLY A 156 18.59 15.82 3.03
N ASN A 157 18.67 17.10 2.70
CA ASN A 157 17.57 18.04 2.91
C ASN A 157 16.57 17.97 1.73
N GLU A 158 15.56 18.84 1.72
CA GLU A 158 14.57 18.89 0.63
C GLU A 158 15.20 19.16 -0.75
N GLU A 159 16.22 20.00 -0.82
CA GLU A 159 16.90 20.38 -2.06
C GLU A 159 17.71 19.20 -2.63
N ASP A 160 18.41 18.46 -1.76
CA ASP A 160 19.13 17.25 -2.13
C ASP A 160 18.17 16.17 -2.64
N MET A 161 17.03 15.98 -1.99
CA MET A 161 16.01 15.02 -2.45
C MET A 161 15.40 15.44 -3.79
N ALA A 162 15.13 16.73 -3.99
CA ALA A 162 14.63 17.24 -5.26
C ALA A 162 15.65 17.04 -6.40
N ARG A 163 16.94 17.25 -6.11
CA ARG A 163 18.03 16.98 -7.05
C ARG A 163 18.08 15.50 -7.42
N GLU A 164 18.06 14.60 -6.43
CA GLU A 164 18.05 13.15 -6.68
C GLU A 164 16.81 12.71 -7.46
N PHE A 165 15.64 13.28 -7.16
CA PHE A 165 14.42 13.02 -7.90
C PHE A 165 14.55 13.37 -9.39
N GLU A 166 15.04 14.57 -9.70
CA GLU A 166 15.20 15.00 -11.10
C GLU A 166 16.30 14.22 -11.83
N LEU A 167 17.38 13.82 -11.15
CA LEU A 167 18.40 12.93 -11.73
C LEU A 167 17.82 11.55 -12.06
N ASN A 168 17.13 10.92 -11.12
CA ASN A 168 16.48 9.62 -11.32
C ASN A 168 15.42 9.68 -12.43
N LYS A 169 14.67 10.78 -12.49
CA LYS A 169 13.70 11.05 -13.54
C LYS A 169 14.36 11.21 -14.90
N ALA A 170 15.48 11.93 -15.01
CA ALA A 170 16.21 12.08 -16.26
C ALA A 170 16.71 10.72 -16.79
N ILE A 171 17.26 9.86 -15.93
CA ILE A 171 17.65 8.48 -16.30
C ILE A 171 16.43 7.70 -16.76
N GLY A 172 15.34 7.75 -16.00
CA GLY A 172 14.11 7.01 -16.30
C GLY A 172 13.48 7.43 -17.62
N LEU A 173 13.51 8.72 -17.96
CA LEU A 173 13.02 9.22 -19.24
C LEU A 173 13.97 8.84 -20.40
N LYS A 174 15.28 8.87 -20.18
CA LYS A 174 16.28 8.52 -21.20
C LYS A 174 16.18 7.06 -21.66
N TYR A 175 15.92 6.13 -20.74
CA TYR A 175 15.85 4.69 -21.02
C TYR A 175 14.43 4.10 -20.99
N GLY A 176 13.38 4.93 -20.90
CA GLY A 176 12.00 4.46 -20.87
C GLY A 176 11.62 3.68 -19.60
N ALA A 177 12.35 3.88 -18.50
CA ALA A 177 12.22 3.16 -17.24
C ALA A 177 11.51 3.97 -16.12
N TRP A 178 10.92 5.13 -16.45
CA TRP A 178 10.11 5.92 -15.52
C TRP A 178 8.66 5.39 -15.47
N LYS A 179 8.26 4.77 -14.36
CA LYS A 179 6.93 4.12 -14.22
C LYS A 179 6.26 4.46 -12.89
N ALA A 180 5.03 4.98 -12.98
CA ALA A 180 4.47 5.84 -11.93
C ALA A 180 5.53 6.90 -11.53
N GLY A 181 5.49 7.70 -10.48
CA GLY A 181 6.57 8.68 -10.23
C GLY A 181 7.94 8.10 -9.81
N THR A 182 8.48 7.04 -10.42
CA THR A 182 9.70 6.35 -9.96
C THR A 182 10.51 5.69 -11.09
N LEU A 183 11.84 5.73 -10.96
CA LEU A 183 12.80 4.95 -11.74
C LEU A 183 12.74 3.47 -11.36
N VAL A 184 12.52 2.61 -12.36
CA VAL A 184 12.49 1.15 -12.27
C VAL A 184 13.70 0.58 -13.03
N ALA A 185 14.12 -0.64 -12.70
CA ALA A 185 15.14 -1.34 -13.47
C ALA A 185 14.66 -1.65 -14.89
N ASP A 186 15.60 -1.64 -15.84
CA ASP A 186 15.41 -2.12 -17.20
C ASP A 186 16.00 -3.52 -17.36
N ASP A 187 15.50 -4.27 -18.34
CA ASP A 187 15.97 -5.63 -18.61
C ASP A 187 17.37 -5.64 -19.27
N ASP A 188 17.74 -4.54 -19.94
CA ASP A 188 19.01 -4.37 -20.65
C ASP A 188 20.16 -3.87 -19.76
N GLY A 189 19.89 -3.55 -18.49
CA GLY A 189 20.87 -3.08 -17.51
C GLY A 189 21.44 -1.67 -17.77
N LEU A 190 20.90 -0.91 -18.71
CA LEU A 190 21.32 0.45 -19.04
C LEU A 190 21.04 1.42 -17.89
N VAL A 191 19.95 1.23 -17.16
CA VAL A 191 19.62 2.02 -15.97
C VAL A 191 20.64 1.76 -14.87
N ALA A 192 21.01 0.51 -14.63
CA ALA A 192 22.00 0.15 -13.62
C ALA A 192 23.37 0.80 -13.93
N LYS A 193 23.81 0.75 -15.18
CA LYS A 193 25.07 1.39 -15.63
C LYS A 193 25.03 2.91 -15.48
N ALA A 194 23.93 3.55 -15.85
CA ALA A 194 23.78 5.01 -15.71
C ALA A 194 23.78 5.45 -14.25
N ILE A 195 23.19 4.64 -13.36
CA ILE A 195 23.21 4.88 -11.92
C ILE A 195 24.63 4.71 -11.36
N GLU A 196 25.38 3.72 -11.80
CA GLU A 196 26.77 3.51 -11.38
C GLU A 196 27.67 4.67 -11.82
N GLU A 197 27.49 5.20 -13.04
CA GLU A 197 28.20 6.38 -13.52
C GLU A 197 27.86 7.63 -12.70
N GLN A 198 26.58 7.81 -12.34
CA GLN A 198 26.12 8.91 -11.48
C GLN A 198 26.61 8.75 -10.02
N TRP A 199 26.70 7.53 -9.53
CA TRP A 199 27.07 7.22 -8.15
C TRP A 199 28.10 6.07 -8.09
N PRO A 200 29.37 6.35 -8.40
CA PRO A 200 30.41 5.32 -8.59
C PRO A 200 30.75 4.53 -7.31
N ASN A 201 30.27 4.97 -6.14
CA ASN A 201 30.53 4.33 -4.85
C ASN A 201 29.27 3.76 -4.16
N ALA A 202 28.12 3.69 -4.85
CA ALA A 202 26.82 3.42 -4.22
C ALA A 202 26.67 2.00 -3.66
N GLY A 203 27.50 1.07 -4.15
CA GLY A 203 27.47 -0.35 -3.80
C GLY A 203 28.67 -0.85 -2.99
N LYS A 204 29.59 0.03 -2.57
CA LYS A 204 30.83 -0.36 -1.86
C LYS A 204 30.76 -0.24 -0.34
N THR A 205 29.59 0.02 0.23
CA THR A 205 29.43 0.08 1.69
C THR A 205 29.32 -1.34 2.28
N VAL A 206 30.45 -1.79 2.81
CA VAL A 206 30.67 -2.80 3.87
C VAL A 206 30.67 -4.29 3.47
N ALA A 207 31.72 -4.70 2.78
CA ALA A 207 32.34 -6.02 2.96
C ALA A 207 33.83 -5.83 3.29
N ASN A 208 34.10 -5.08 4.36
CA ASN A 208 35.39 -5.07 5.07
C ASN A 208 35.16 -4.37 6.41
N GLY A 209 34.68 -5.14 7.38
CA GLY A 209 34.84 -4.80 8.79
C GLY A 209 36.12 -5.48 9.25
N GLU A 210 37.24 -4.76 9.16
CA GLU A 210 38.42 -5.03 9.97
C GLU A 210 38.00 -4.91 11.44
N SER A 211 37.90 -6.05 12.11
CA SER A 211 37.90 -6.12 13.56
C SER A 211 39.35 -6.14 14.02
N GLU A 212 39.88 -4.99 14.41
CA GLU A 212 41.03 -4.94 15.32
C GLU A 212 40.61 -4.30 16.64
N GLU A 213 41.21 -4.84 17.70
CA GLU A 213 41.10 -4.49 19.12
C GLU A 213 39.90 -5.06 19.91
N SER A 214 39.92 -6.38 20.15
CA SER A 214 39.56 -6.88 21.47
C SER A 214 40.82 -7.29 22.23
N SER A 215 41.15 -6.43 23.21
CA SER A 215 42.11 -6.61 24.29
C SER A 215 42.19 -8.05 24.81
N VAL A 216 43.43 -8.55 24.86
CA VAL A 216 43.84 -9.73 25.60
C VAL A 216 43.61 -9.49 27.09
N VAL A 217 42.58 -10.12 27.65
CA VAL A 217 42.49 -10.40 29.09
C VAL A 217 42.55 -11.92 29.24
N SER A 218 43.71 -12.38 29.69
CA SER A 218 43.91 -13.72 30.21
C SER A 218 43.03 -13.94 31.43
N THR A 219 42.25 -15.01 31.42
CA THR A 219 41.86 -15.75 32.64
C THR A 219 42.16 -17.23 32.42
N PRO A 220 42.94 -17.86 33.31
CA PRO A 220 43.30 -19.29 33.24
C PRO A 220 42.37 -20.18 34.08
N LEU A 221 42.45 -21.51 33.85
CA LEU A 221 41.81 -22.63 34.58
C LEU A 221 40.28 -22.75 34.36
N ASP A 222 39.64 -23.91 34.23
CA ASP A 222 39.97 -25.31 34.45
C ASP A 222 38.82 -26.19 33.89
N GLU A 223 39.12 -27.48 33.71
CA GLU A 223 38.22 -28.65 33.86
C GLU A 223 37.14 -28.97 32.79
N ASP A 224 37.46 -30.00 32.01
CA ASP A 224 36.66 -31.20 31.72
C ASP A 224 35.15 -31.14 31.95
N VAL A 225 34.40 -31.04 30.85
CA VAL A 225 33.03 -31.59 30.77
C VAL A 225 32.88 -32.34 29.45
N GLU A 226 33.15 -33.64 29.48
CA GLU A 226 32.60 -34.60 28.51
C GLU A 226 31.07 -34.59 28.65
N MET A 227 30.36 -33.96 27.71
CA MET A 227 28.93 -34.17 27.56
C MET A 227 28.69 -35.21 26.47
N GLU A 228 28.47 -36.45 26.89
CA GLU A 228 27.87 -37.51 26.09
C GLU A 228 26.53 -37.03 25.51
N ILE A 229 26.38 -37.07 24.19
CA ILE A 229 25.07 -36.93 23.52
C ILE A 229 24.68 -38.32 23.01
N PRO A 230 23.58 -38.92 23.52
CA PRO A 230 23.17 -40.26 23.11
C PRO A 230 22.40 -40.21 21.77
N GLY A 231 22.88 -41.04 20.84
CA GLY A 231 22.07 -41.87 19.94
C GLY A 231 21.02 -41.21 19.04
N PHE A 232 21.37 -40.98 17.78
CA PHE A 232 20.41 -41.08 16.67
C PHE A 232 21.13 -41.60 15.41
N ALA A 233 21.31 -42.92 15.34
CA ALA A 233 21.75 -43.60 14.12
C ALA A 233 20.51 -43.88 13.24
N VAL A 234 20.33 -43.09 12.19
CA VAL A 234 19.40 -43.41 11.10
C VAL A 234 20.15 -44.26 10.09
N ALA A 235 19.89 -45.56 10.09
CA ALA A 235 20.38 -46.49 9.08
C ALA A 235 19.58 -46.31 7.78
N LEU A 236 20.19 -45.67 6.78
CA LEU A 236 19.75 -45.75 5.38
C LEU A 236 20.42 -46.98 4.73
N SER A 237 19.67 -48.08 4.64
CA SER A 237 20.06 -49.24 3.83
C SER A 237 19.80 -48.93 2.35
N PHE A 238 20.86 -48.79 1.57
CA PHE A 238 20.79 -48.70 0.11
C PHE A 238 21.06 -50.10 -0.46
N SER A 239 20.02 -50.74 -1.01
CA SER A 239 20.13 -52.03 -1.68
C SER A 239 20.60 -51.79 -3.12
N MET A 240 21.85 -52.17 -3.41
CA MET A 240 22.37 -52.26 -4.76
C MET A 240 22.09 -53.67 -5.29
N GLY A 241 21.13 -53.78 -6.22
CA GLY A 241 20.91 -54.97 -7.00
C GLY A 241 22.02 -55.12 -8.05
N VAL A 242 22.74 -56.23 -7.98
CA VAL A 242 23.66 -56.70 -9.02
C VAL A 242 22.86 -57.61 -9.96
N LEU A 243 22.88 -57.25 -11.24
CA LEU A 243 22.45 -58.12 -12.35
C LEU A 243 23.56 -59.12 -12.65
N ASP A 244 23.18 -60.40 -12.72
CA ASP A 244 23.65 -61.38 -13.71
C ASP A 244 22.54 -62.41 -13.94
#